data_AF-A0A7W0F9Z0-F1
#
_entry.id   AF-A0A7W0F9Z0-F1
#
_cell.length_a   1.000
_cell.length_b   1.000
_cell.length_c   1.000
_cell.angle_alpha   90.00
_cell.angle_beta   90.00
_cell.angle_gamma   90.00
#
_symmetry.space_group_name_H-M   'P 1'
#
loop_
_entity.id
_entity.type
_entity.pdbx_description
1 polymer ?
#
loop_
_entity_poly.entity_id
_entity_poly.type
_entity_poly.pdbx_seq_one_letter_code
_entity_poly.pdbx_strand_id
1 'polypeptide(L)'
;MSSNLDFALGKRMLSLCCFLFFIFNLLFLMPPQAECAPYHRIDIDGNLDEWAAGEKIVNDIHDGEVMNRIDALYVTWDADNLYIGVNYKLDGCGMLLYLDKDYGSSEGFNDLTKIDTWNKGAKFSAGGFLPDFMYGSWDGDAGGFYQITSSLTASGISANSKTDFSSNVPGTEISVRWDTLFPFGFPTGAKIAVF
;
A
#
# COMPACT_ATOMS: atom_id res chain seq x y z
N MET A 1 39.01 34.45 54.87
CA MET A 1 37.65 33.93 54.62
C MET A 1 37.28 34.23 53.17
N SER A 2 37.70 33.40 52.22
CA SER A 2 37.28 33.53 50.81
C SER A 2 37.35 32.23 50.01
N SER A 3 37.86 31.13 50.56
CA SER A 3 38.12 29.89 49.81
C SER A 3 36.94 28.89 49.77
N ASN A 4 35.83 29.16 50.48
CA ASN A 4 34.74 28.19 50.62
C ASN A 4 33.50 28.51 49.77
N LEU A 5 33.41 29.70 49.17
CA LEU A 5 32.28 30.10 48.31
C LEU A 5 32.48 29.67 46.85
N ASP A 6 33.71 29.67 46.35
CA ASP A 6 34.02 29.30 44.96
C ASP A 6 33.79 27.80 44.68
N PHE A 7 34.01 26.94 45.69
CA PHE A 7 33.82 25.49 45.56
C PHE A 7 32.34 25.09 45.48
N ALA A 8 31.45 25.87 46.12
CA ALA A 8 30.01 25.63 46.11
C ALA A 8 29.34 26.08 44.80
N LEU A 9 29.84 27.16 44.19
CA LEU A 9 29.33 27.65 42.90
C LEU A 9 29.71 26.71 41.75
N GLY A 10 30.96 26.20 41.74
CA GLY A 10 31.45 25.27 40.72
C GLY A 10 30.67 23.95 40.68
N LYS A 11 30.30 23.38 41.84
CA LYS A 11 29.49 22.15 41.90
C LYS A 11 28.06 22.34 41.38
N ARG A 12 27.46 23.52 41.57
CA ARG A 12 26.10 23.81 41.10
C ARG A 12 26.05 24.09 39.60
N MET A 13 27.07 24.74 39.03
CA MET A 13 27.20 24.92 37.58
C MET A 13 27.48 23.60 36.85
N LEU A 14 28.33 22.72 37.41
CA LEU A 14 28.62 21.42 36.81
C LEU A 14 27.39 20.50 36.79
N SER A 15 26.56 20.55 37.84
CA SER A 15 25.30 19.80 37.90
C SER A 15 24.24 20.30 36.92
N LEU A 16 24.21 21.60 36.62
CA LEU A 16 23.27 22.17 35.63
C LEU A 16 23.71 21.83 34.20
N CYS A 17 25.02 21.85 33.92
CA CYS A 17 25.57 21.45 32.62
C CYS A 17 25.37 19.94 32.34
N CYS A 18 25.49 19.07 33.34
CA CYS A 18 25.21 17.64 33.17
C CYS A 18 23.72 17.35 32.97
N PHE A 19 22.82 18.14 33.57
CA PHE A 19 21.36 17.96 33.40
C PHE A 19 20.87 18.42 32.02
N LEU A 20 21.44 19.52 31.50
CA LEU A 20 21.17 20.02 30.15
C LEU A 20 21.71 19.10 29.04
N PHE A 21 22.89 18.48 29.26
CA PHE A 21 23.42 17.47 28.34
C PHE A 21 22.57 16.19 28.29
N PHE A 22 21.93 15.83 29.41
CA PHE A 22 21.08 14.63 29.47
C PHE A 22 19.74 14.82 28.74
N ILE A 23 19.14 16.02 28.81
CA ILE A 23 17.91 16.34 28.05
C ILE A 23 18.19 16.44 26.54
N PHE A 24 19.37 16.93 26.14
CA PHE A 24 19.74 16.99 24.73
C PHE A 24 20.04 15.59 24.13
N ASN A 25 20.51 14.64 24.94
CA ASN A 25 20.75 13.26 24.49
C ASN A 25 19.48 12.38 24.51
N LEU A 26 18.45 12.70 25.31
CA LEU A 26 17.17 11.99 25.24
C LEU A 26 16.31 12.37 24.02
N LEU A 27 16.54 13.54 23.41
CA LEU A 27 15.94 13.88 22.11
C LEU A 27 16.58 13.11 20.93
N PHE A 28 17.73 12.47 21.13
CA PHE A 28 18.46 11.70 20.10
C PHE A 28 18.51 10.19 20.37
N LEU A 29 17.79 9.71 21.38
CA LEU A 29 17.65 8.29 21.73
C LEU A 29 16.20 7.82 21.65
N MET A 30 15.34 8.54 20.93
CA MET A 30 14.26 7.82 20.27
C MET A 30 14.96 6.90 19.27
N PRO A 31 14.78 5.57 19.32
CA PRO A 31 14.93 4.81 18.09
C PRO A 31 14.09 5.57 17.06
N PRO A 32 14.55 5.75 15.80
CA PRO A 32 13.60 6.12 14.76
C PRO A 32 12.46 5.14 14.96
N GLN A 33 11.31 5.64 15.42
CA GLN A 33 10.07 4.87 15.32
C GLN A 33 10.11 4.41 13.88
N ALA A 34 10.13 3.10 13.66
CA ALA A 34 10.15 2.47 12.35
C ALA A 34 9.35 3.41 11.43
N GLU A 35 10.10 4.19 10.64
CA GLU A 35 9.51 5.33 9.95
C GLU A 35 8.41 4.73 9.11
N CYS A 36 7.22 5.33 9.19
CA CYS A 36 6.06 4.94 8.41
C CYS A 36 6.48 4.96 6.93
N ALA A 37 6.95 3.82 6.43
CA ALA A 37 7.60 3.69 5.16
C ALA A 37 6.77 2.72 4.29
N PRO A 38 6.26 3.16 3.12
CA PRO A 38 6.35 4.53 2.60
C PRO A 38 5.01 5.18 2.28
N TYR A 39 4.94 6.40 2.79
CA TYR A 39 4.34 7.51 2.08
C TYR A 39 5.17 7.79 0.81
N HIS A 40 4.64 7.48 -0.37
CA HIS A 40 5.28 7.74 -1.67
C HIS A 40 4.20 7.97 -2.72
N ARG A 41 4.33 9.06 -3.48
CA ARG A 41 3.46 9.36 -4.61
C ARG A 41 4.03 8.71 -5.85
N ILE A 42 3.25 7.85 -6.50
CA ILE A 42 3.57 7.20 -7.77
C ILE A 42 2.99 8.02 -8.93
N ASP A 43 3.79 8.25 -9.95
CA ASP A 43 3.38 8.78 -11.23
C ASP A 43 2.85 7.63 -12.09
N ILE A 44 1.53 7.58 -12.32
CA ILE A 44 0.87 6.48 -13.03
C ILE A 44 1.24 6.49 -14.52
N ASP A 45 2.33 5.80 -14.86
CA ASP A 45 2.89 5.73 -16.22
C ASP A 45 3.09 4.28 -16.72
N GLY A 46 2.94 3.30 -15.83
CA GLY A 46 3.06 1.87 -16.12
C GLY A 46 4.48 1.31 -15.95
N ASN A 47 5.43 2.12 -15.47
CA ASN A 47 6.81 1.73 -15.21
C ASN A 47 7.09 1.62 -13.71
N LEU A 48 7.24 0.39 -13.21
CA LEU A 48 7.40 0.16 -11.78
C LEU A 48 8.84 0.40 -11.27
N ASP A 49 9.71 1.06 -12.06
CA ASP A 49 11.10 1.39 -11.68
C ASP A 49 11.18 2.33 -10.47
N GLU A 50 10.19 3.22 -10.28
CA GLU A 50 10.22 4.18 -9.18
C GLU A 50 9.85 3.57 -7.82
N TRP A 51 9.24 2.39 -7.81
CA TRP A 51 8.78 1.74 -6.59
C TRP A 51 9.95 1.27 -5.72
N ALA A 52 9.92 1.67 -4.45
CA ALA A 52 10.94 1.32 -3.49
C ALA A 52 10.88 -0.17 -3.10
N ALA A 53 12.02 -0.74 -2.72
CA ALA A 53 12.09 -2.15 -2.33
C ALA A 53 11.16 -2.52 -1.14
N GLY A 54 10.87 -1.58 -0.24
CA GLY A 54 9.95 -1.76 0.87
C GLY A 54 8.47 -1.72 0.49
N GLU A 55 8.13 -1.27 -0.72
CA GLU A 55 6.76 -1.22 -1.26
C GLU A 55 6.38 -2.53 -1.91
N LYS A 56 7.38 -3.34 -2.30
CA LYS A 56 7.17 -4.68 -2.83
C LYS A 56 6.76 -5.63 -1.70
N ILE A 57 5.46 -5.86 -1.58
CA ILE A 57 4.87 -6.67 -0.51
C ILE A 57 4.72 -8.14 -0.87
N VAL A 58 4.68 -8.46 -2.17
CA VAL A 58 4.76 -9.84 -2.66
C VAL A 58 5.81 -9.93 -3.75
N ASN A 59 6.63 -10.97 -3.66
CA ASN A 59 7.69 -11.26 -4.62
C ASN A 59 7.51 -12.71 -5.07
N ASP A 60 7.00 -12.89 -6.29
CA ASP A 60 6.66 -14.19 -6.88
C ASP A 60 7.45 -14.47 -8.15
N ILE A 61 8.63 -13.86 -8.22
CA ILE A 61 9.62 -14.10 -9.26
C ILE A 61 9.93 -15.61 -9.27
N HIS A 62 9.74 -16.22 -10.43
CA HIS A 62 9.98 -17.64 -10.76
C HIS A 62 8.80 -18.62 -10.64
N ASP A 63 7.57 -18.18 -10.38
CA ASP A 63 6.39 -19.04 -10.63
C ASP A 63 5.78 -18.74 -12.01
N GLY A 64 5.96 -19.66 -12.97
CA GLY A 64 5.23 -19.64 -14.25
C GLY A 64 6.06 -19.62 -15.55
N GLU A 65 5.31 -19.60 -16.65
CA GLU A 65 5.77 -19.53 -18.04
C GLU A 65 6.41 -18.15 -18.36
N VAL A 66 7.01 -18.00 -19.56
CA VAL A 66 7.62 -16.72 -19.97
C VAL A 66 6.58 -15.58 -20.06
N MET A 67 5.32 -15.92 -20.36
CA MET A 67 4.15 -15.04 -20.41
C MET A 67 3.05 -15.55 -19.45
N ASN A 68 2.07 -14.70 -19.17
CA ASN A 68 0.93 -14.99 -18.28
C ASN A 68 1.36 -15.34 -16.84
N ARG A 69 2.21 -14.49 -16.27
CA ARG A 69 2.69 -14.61 -14.89
C ARG A 69 2.68 -13.27 -14.16
N ILE A 70 2.60 -13.32 -12.84
CA ILE A 70 2.71 -12.17 -11.94
C ILE A 70 4.05 -12.31 -11.22
N ASP A 71 4.92 -11.31 -11.34
CA ASP A 71 6.27 -11.34 -10.76
C ASP A 71 6.30 -10.65 -9.38
N ALA A 72 5.47 -9.62 -9.16
CA ALA A 72 5.39 -8.91 -7.87
C ALA A 72 4.13 -8.06 -7.71
N LEU A 73 3.76 -7.82 -6.45
CA LEU A 73 2.77 -6.83 -6.05
C LEU A 73 3.44 -5.77 -5.18
N TYR A 74 3.13 -4.52 -5.47
CA TYR A 74 3.63 -3.35 -4.78
C TYR A 74 2.46 -2.54 -4.24
N VAL A 75 2.62 -1.99 -3.04
CA VAL A 75 1.66 -1.04 -2.47
C VAL A 75 2.38 0.08 -1.75
N THR A 76 1.89 1.29 -1.98
CA THR A 76 2.30 2.51 -1.29
C THR A 76 1.11 3.46 -1.22
N TRP A 77 1.27 4.61 -0.58
CA TRP A 77 0.19 5.57 -0.45
C TRP A 77 0.70 7.00 -0.28
N ASP A 78 -0.17 7.97 -0.52
CA ASP A 78 0.02 9.34 -0.06
C ASP A 78 -1.18 9.82 0.78
N ALA A 79 -1.33 11.13 0.95
CA ALA A 79 -2.43 11.72 1.71
C ALA A 79 -3.81 11.54 1.04
N ASP A 80 -3.84 11.33 -0.28
CA ASP A 80 -5.04 11.35 -1.11
C ASP A 80 -5.36 9.99 -1.74
N ASN A 81 -4.36 9.15 -2.01
CA ASN A 81 -4.48 7.94 -2.81
C ASN A 81 -3.78 6.73 -2.17
N LEU A 82 -4.39 5.57 -2.41
CA LEU A 82 -3.72 4.27 -2.42
C LEU A 82 -3.11 4.07 -3.81
N TYR A 83 -1.87 3.57 -3.84
CA TYR A 83 -1.17 3.17 -5.05
C TYR A 83 -0.93 1.67 -5.04
N ILE A 84 -1.24 0.99 -6.15
CA ILE A 84 -1.00 -0.43 -6.34
C ILE A 84 -0.24 -0.64 -7.64
N GLY A 85 0.91 -1.30 -7.56
CA GLY A 85 1.71 -1.70 -8.70
C GLY A 85 1.66 -3.21 -8.84
N VAL A 86 1.31 -3.71 -10.02
CA VAL A 86 1.38 -5.14 -10.32
C VAL A 86 2.43 -5.32 -11.41
N ASN A 87 3.53 -6.00 -11.09
CA ASN A 87 4.54 -6.39 -12.07
C ASN A 87 4.14 -7.74 -12.65
N TYR A 88 3.92 -7.79 -13.96
CA TYR A 88 3.46 -8.98 -14.63
C TYR A 88 3.69 -8.91 -16.14
N LYS A 89 3.54 -10.05 -16.81
CA LYS A 89 3.51 -10.16 -18.28
C LYS A 89 2.33 -11.01 -18.70
N LEU A 90 1.63 -10.61 -19.75
CA LEU A 90 0.50 -11.34 -20.31
C LEU A 90 0.67 -11.54 -21.82
N ASP A 91 -0.05 -12.52 -22.34
CA ASP A 91 -0.34 -12.69 -23.77
C ASP A 91 -1.74 -13.32 -23.89
N GLY A 92 -2.69 -12.55 -24.42
CA GLY A 92 -4.06 -13.00 -24.69
C GLY A 92 -4.89 -13.33 -23.44
N CYS A 93 -4.55 -12.74 -22.30
CA CYS A 93 -5.21 -12.96 -21.01
C CYS A 93 -5.60 -11.62 -20.35
N GLY A 94 -6.50 -11.70 -19.36
CA GLY A 94 -6.84 -10.54 -18.52
C GLY A 94 -6.16 -10.62 -17.15
N MET A 95 -5.91 -9.45 -16.55
CA MET A 95 -5.47 -9.33 -15.16
C MET A 95 -6.65 -8.94 -14.28
N LEU A 96 -6.76 -9.58 -13.12
CA LEU A 96 -7.74 -9.25 -12.08
C LEU A 96 -7.03 -9.00 -10.76
N LEU A 97 -7.46 -7.95 -10.07
CA LEU A 97 -7.06 -7.63 -8.72
C LEU A 97 -8.32 -7.40 -7.89
N TYR A 98 -8.38 -7.98 -6.70
CA TYR A 98 -9.49 -7.82 -5.77
C TYR A 98 -8.99 -7.12 -4.50
N LEU A 99 -9.77 -6.18 -4.00
CA LEU A 99 -9.46 -5.41 -2.80
C LEU A 99 -10.63 -5.50 -1.82
N ASP A 100 -10.30 -5.85 -0.59
CA ASP A 100 -11.18 -5.86 0.57
C ASP A 100 -10.70 -4.74 1.51
N LYS A 101 -11.58 -3.80 1.82
CA LYS A 101 -11.22 -2.62 2.63
C LYS A 101 -11.36 -2.87 4.13
N ASP A 102 -12.00 -3.96 4.53
CA ASP A 102 -12.37 -4.26 5.91
C ASP A 102 -12.29 -5.75 6.25
N TYR A 103 -11.18 -6.37 5.82
CA TYR A 103 -10.84 -7.77 6.07
C TYR A 103 -11.26 -8.25 7.47
N GLY A 104 -11.97 -9.37 7.51
CA GLY A 104 -12.50 -10.00 8.71
C GLY A 104 -13.90 -9.52 9.08
N SER A 105 -14.47 -8.55 8.36
CA SER A 105 -15.89 -8.20 8.46
C SER A 105 -16.78 -9.23 7.74
N SER A 106 -18.10 -8.97 7.78
CA SER A 106 -19.11 -9.70 7.00
C SER A 106 -19.58 -8.95 5.75
N GLU A 107 -19.03 -7.76 5.50
CA GLU A 107 -19.34 -6.95 4.31
C GLU A 107 -18.57 -7.51 3.10
N GLY A 108 -19.01 -7.17 1.88
CA GLY A 108 -18.41 -7.69 0.64
C GLY A 108 -18.96 -9.05 0.18
N PHE A 109 -18.29 -9.68 -0.81
CA PHE A 109 -18.84 -10.85 -1.51
C PHE A 109 -17.78 -11.91 -1.86
N ASN A 110 -17.97 -13.16 -1.43
CA ASN A 110 -17.02 -14.26 -1.69
C ASN A 110 -17.36 -15.17 -2.89
N ASP A 111 -18.56 -15.09 -3.45
CA ASP A 111 -18.94 -15.85 -4.65
C ASP A 111 -19.32 -14.86 -5.76
N LEU A 112 -18.40 -14.66 -6.70
CA LEU A 112 -18.54 -13.75 -7.83
C LEU A 112 -18.67 -14.53 -9.15
N THR A 113 -19.05 -15.80 -9.08
CA THR A 113 -19.15 -16.67 -10.28
C THR A 113 -20.19 -16.20 -11.29
N LYS A 114 -21.08 -15.27 -10.89
CA LYS A 114 -22.16 -14.71 -11.70
C LYS A 114 -22.11 -13.19 -11.82
N ILE A 115 -21.00 -12.56 -11.44
CA ILE A 115 -20.82 -11.12 -11.60
C ILE A 115 -20.96 -10.72 -13.08
N ASP A 116 -21.49 -9.53 -13.35
CA ASP A 116 -21.74 -9.02 -14.71
C ASP A 116 -20.51 -8.37 -15.36
N THR A 117 -19.50 -8.06 -14.54
CA THR A 117 -18.34 -7.29 -14.93
C THR A 117 -17.09 -8.11 -14.63
N TRP A 118 -16.20 -8.28 -15.62
CA TRP A 118 -14.96 -9.05 -15.46
C TRP A 118 -15.15 -10.49 -14.93
N ASN A 119 -16.26 -11.15 -15.28
CA ASN A 119 -16.54 -12.50 -14.80
C ASN A 119 -15.51 -13.53 -15.30
N LYS A 120 -14.75 -14.09 -14.34
CA LYS A 120 -13.82 -15.22 -14.53
C LYS A 120 -14.11 -16.38 -13.58
N GLY A 121 -15.32 -16.44 -13.01
CA GLY A 121 -15.68 -17.52 -12.09
C GLY A 121 -15.02 -17.42 -10.71
N ALA A 122 -14.67 -16.21 -10.26
CA ALA A 122 -13.94 -16.01 -9.00
C ALA A 122 -14.77 -16.43 -7.78
N LYS A 123 -14.13 -17.18 -6.87
CA LYS A 123 -14.70 -17.61 -5.60
C LYS A 123 -13.61 -17.61 -4.52
N PHE A 124 -13.87 -16.89 -3.43
CA PHE A 124 -12.94 -16.72 -2.33
C PHE A 124 -13.32 -17.65 -1.18
N SER A 125 -12.33 -18.42 -0.71
CA SER A 125 -12.52 -19.40 0.37
C SER A 125 -11.67 -19.09 1.61
N ALA A 126 -10.75 -18.13 1.50
CA ALA A 126 -10.00 -17.61 2.64
C ALA A 126 -10.96 -16.91 3.60
N GLY A 127 -10.97 -17.35 4.86
CA GLY A 127 -11.79 -16.73 5.89
C GLY A 127 -11.41 -15.26 6.08
N GLY A 128 -12.41 -14.38 6.07
CA GLY A 128 -12.25 -12.95 6.30
C GLY A 128 -11.98 -12.11 5.06
N PHE A 129 -11.66 -12.70 3.90
CA PHE A 129 -11.50 -11.93 2.66
C PHE A 129 -12.79 -11.94 1.84
N LEU A 130 -13.47 -10.80 1.83
CA LEU A 130 -14.74 -10.56 1.14
C LEU A 130 -14.58 -9.27 0.31
N PRO A 131 -14.14 -9.35 -0.96
CA PRO A 131 -13.78 -8.15 -1.70
C PRO A 131 -14.94 -7.19 -1.92
N ASP A 132 -14.64 -5.90 -1.74
CA ASP A 132 -15.52 -4.76 -2.01
C ASP A 132 -15.25 -4.15 -3.38
N PHE A 133 -14.03 -4.32 -3.88
CA PHE A 133 -13.58 -3.72 -5.13
C PHE A 133 -12.86 -4.74 -6.00
N MET A 134 -12.89 -4.48 -7.30
CA MET A 134 -12.08 -5.20 -8.26
C MET A 134 -11.53 -4.25 -9.32
N TYR A 135 -10.35 -4.59 -9.80
CA TYR A 135 -9.78 -4.07 -11.02
C TYR A 135 -9.75 -5.18 -12.07
N GLY A 136 -9.99 -4.81 -13.33
CA GLY A 136 -9.78 -5.72 -14.45
C GLY A 136 -9.22 -5.01 -15.68
N SER A 137 -8.27 -5.68 -16.35
CA SER A 137 -7.74 -5.28 -17.65
C SER A 137 -7.61 -6.47 -18.60
N TRP A 138 -7.61 -6.17 -19.90
CA TRP A 138 -7.41 -7.14 -20.96
C TRP A 138 -6.08 -6.85 -21.64
N ASP A 139 -5.18 -7.83 -21.66
CA ASP A 139 -3.99 -7.84 -22.52
C ASP A 139 -3.15 -6.56 -22.52
N GLY A 140 -2.97 -5.97 -21.33
CA GLY A 140 -2.18 -4.75 -21.14
C GLY A 140 -2.91 -3.43 -21.33
N ASP A 141 -4.23 -3.45 -21.57
CA ASP A 141 -5.04 -2.25 -21.50
C ASP A 141 -4.95 -1.61 -20.10
N ALA A 142 -5.24 -0.30 -20.01
CA ALA A 142 -5.29 0.40 -18.72
C ALA A 142 -6.31 -0.23 -17.75
N GLY A 143 -7.37 -0.84 -18.28
CA GLY A 143 -8.40 -1.50 -17.48
C GLY A 143 -9.39 -0.55 -16.82
N GLY A 144 -10.11 -1.06 -15.83
CA GLY A 144 -11.08 -0.30 -15.05
C GLY A 144 -11.13 -0.77 -13.61
N PHE A 145 -11.52 0.15 -12.71
CA PHE A 145 -11.70 -0.13 -11.29
C PHE A 145 -13.19 -0.03 -10.93
N TYR A 146 -13.67 -0.97 -10.13
CA TYR A 146 -15.09 -1.17 -9.88
C TYR A 146 -15.36 -1.44 -8.41
N GLN A 147 -16.44 -0.87 -7.89
CA GLN A 147 -17.03 -1.29 -6.63
C GLN A 147 -17.98 -2.47 -6.90
N ILE A 148 -17.80 -3.55 -6.14
CA ILE A 148 -18.71 -4.69 -6.13
C ILE A 148 -19.90 -4.31 -5.26
N THR A 149 -21.08 -4.21 -5.87
CA THR A 149 -22.32 -3.80 -5.18
C THR A 149 -23.20 -5.00 -4.83
N SER A 150 -23.00 -6.13 -5.51
CA SER A 150 -23.57 -7.43 -5.17
C SER A 150 -22.72 -8.57 -5.73
N SER A 151 -23.02 -9.81 -5.35
CA SER A 151 -22.47 -11.02 -6.01
C SER A 151 -22.73 -11.10 -7.53
N LEU A 152 -23.61 -10.25 -8.07
CA LEU A 152 -24.02 -10.22 -9.48
C LEU A 152 -23.57 -8.96 -10.21
N THR A 153 -23.27 -7.87 -9.51
CA THR A 153 -23.13 -6.54 -10.12
C THR A 153 -21.94 -5.78 -9.57
N ALA A 154 -21.27 -5.05 -10.45
CA ALA A 154 -20.29 -4.05 -10.07
C ALA A 154 -20.56 -2.71 -10.78
N SER A 155 -20.00 -1.63 -10.25
CA SER A 155 -20.13 -0.29 -10.81
C SER A 155 -18.77 0.37 -10.91
N GLY A 156 -18.48 0.97 -12.08
CA GLY A 156 -17.21 1.65 -12.30
C GLY A 156 -17.02 2.82 -11.35
N ILE A 157 -15.81 2.96 -10.81
CA ILE A 157 -15.42 4.08 -9.96
C ILE A 157 -14.18 4.75 -10.54
N SER A 158 -13.93 6.00 -10.12
CA SER A 158 -12.78 6.75 -10.59
C SER A 158 -11.48 6.23 -9.95
N ALA A 159 -10.57 5.80 -10.80
CA ALA A 159 -9.19 5.46 -10.51
C ALA A 159 -8.35 5.77 -11.75
N ASN A 160 -7.09 6.15 -11.57
CA ASN A 160 -6.16 6.21 -12.70
C ASN A 160 -5.42 4.89 -12.78
N SER A 161 -5.20 4.41 -14.00
CA SER A 161 -4.40 3.22 -14.22
C SER A 161 -3.65 3.32 -15.54
N LYS A 162 -2.44 2.76 -15.58
CA LYS A 162 -1.61 2.73 -16.77
C LYS A 162 -0.75 1.47 -16.77
N THR A 163 -0.58 0.91 -17.95
CA THR A 163 0.27 -0.25 -18.20
C THR A 163 1.34 0.13 -19.21
N ASP A 164 2.58 -0.30 -18.95
CA ASP A 164 3.67 -0.22 -19.92
C ASP A 164 4.51 -1.51 -19.87
N PHE A 165 4.36 -2.35 -20.89
CA PHE A 165 5.16 -3.57 -21.03
C PHE A 165 6.50 -3.35 -21.73
N SER A 166 6.78 -2.13 -22.19
CA SER A 166 8.06 -1.75 -22.81
C SER A 166 9.08 -1.20 -21.81
N SER A 167 8.67 -0.94 -20.56
CA SER A 167 9.52 -0.45 -19.49
C SER A 167 10.48 -1.51 -18.94
N ASN A 168 11.44 -1.11 -18.10
CA ASN A 168 12.41 -2.05 -17.51
C ASN A 168 11.75 -2.97 -16.49
N VAL A 169 10.77 -2.45 -15.74
CA VAL A 169 9.96 -3.18 -14.76
C VAL A 169 8.50 -3.09 -15.21
N PRO A 170 8.10 -3.95 -16.16
CA PRO A 170 6.81 -3.86 -16.82
C PRO A 170 5.66 -4.24 -15.89
N GLY A 171 4.52 -3.57 -16.06
CA GLY A 171 3.35 -3.87 -15.28
C GLY A 171 2.27 -2.80 -15.40
N THR A 172 1.34 -2.84 -14.46
CA THR A 172 0.30 -1.84 -14.30
C THR A 172 0.44 -1.13 -12.98
N GLU A 173 0.25 0.17 -13.01
CA GLU A 173 0.11 1.02 -11.84
C GLU A 173 -1.33 1.53 -11.75
N ILE A 174 -1.85 1.57 -10.53
CA ILE A 174 -3.20 1.99 -10.22
C ILE A 174 -3.12 3.00 -9.09
N SER A 175 -3.83 4.12 -9.21
CA SER A 175 -4.13 5.01 -8.09
C SER A 175 -5.63 5.13 -7.88
N VAL A 176 -6.05 4.98 -6.64
CA VAL A 176 -7.44 5.17 -6.23
C VAL A 176 -7.48 6.05 -4.99
N ARG A 177 -8.37 7.04 -5.00
CA ARG A 177 -8.47 7.99 -3.90
C ARG A 177 -9.01 7.32 -2.63
N TRP A 178 -8.51 7.78 -1.48
CA TRP A 178 -9.00 7.32 -0.18
C TRP A 178 -10.47 7.65 0.05
N ASP A 179 -10.97 8.78 -0.44
CA ASP A 179 -12.40 9.14 -0.35
C ASP A 179 -13.30 8.31 -1.28
N THR A 180 -12.74 7.71 -2.33
CA THR A 180 -13.41 6.69 -3.14
C THR A 180 -13.56 5.38 -2.36
N LEU A 181 -12.49 4.92 -1.68
CA LEU A 181 -12.50 3.66 -0.92
C LEU A 181 -13.27 3.77 0.40
N PHE A 182 -13.13 4.92 1.07
CA PHE A 182 -13.66 5.22 2.39
C PHE A 182 -14.41 6.57 2.40
N PRO A 183 -15.57 6.66 1.74
CA PRO A 183 -16.31 7.92 1.59
C PRO A 183 -16.81 8.52 2.92
N PHE A 184 -16.81 7.74 4.00
CA PHE A 184 -17.22 8.16 5.34
C PHE A 184 -16.05 8.35 6.31
N GLY A 185 -14.81 8.27 5.80
CA GLY A 185 -13.59 8.46 6.58
C GLY A 185 -12.75 7.19 6.73
N PHE A 186 -11.44 7.38 6.82
CA PHE A 186 -10.46 6.31 6.91
C PHE A 186 -10.38 5.74 8.35
N PRO A 187 -10.46 4.41 8.54
CA PRO A 187 -10.39 3.82 9.87
C PRO A 187 -9.03 4.07 10.54
N THR A 188 -9.03 4.55 11.78
CA THR A 188 -7.79 4.72 12.53
C THR A 188 -7.14 3.36 12.81
N GLY A 189 -5.85 3.24 12.49
CA GLY A 189 -5.10 2.00 12.70
C GLY A 189 -5.35 0.92 11.64
N ALA A 190 -5.99 1.26 10.52
CA ALA A 190 -6.07 0.37 9.36
C ALA A 190 -4.67 -0.05 8.90
N LYS A 191 -4.58 -1.27 8.40
CA LYS A 191 -3.35 -1.87 7.88
C LYS A 191 -3.63 -2.40 6.49
N ILE A 192 -2.62 -2.34 5.64
CA ILE A 192 -2.64 -2.99 4.33
C ILE A 192 -2.04 -4.38 4.52
N ALA A 193 -2.69 -5.39 3.97
CA ALA A 193 -2.23 -6.78 3.96
C ALA A 193 -2.53 -7.41 2.60
N VAL A 194 -1.76 -8.44 2.26
CA VAL A 194 -1.97 -9.26 1.05
C VAL A 194 -2.04 -10.71 1.49
N PHE A 195 -2.92 -11.47 0.82
CA PHE A 195 -3.25 -12.85 1.14
C PHE A 195 -3.18 -13.71 -0.12
#